data_AF-A0A183BR16-F1
#
_entry.id   AF-A0A183BR16-F1
#
_cell.length_a   1.000
_cell.length_b   1.000
_cell.length_c   1.000
_cell.angle_alpha   90.00
_cell.angle_beta   90.00
_cell.angle_gamma   90.00
#
_symmetry.space_group_name_H-M   'P 1'
#
loop_
_entity.id
_entity.type
_entity.pdbx_description
1 polymer ?
#
loop_
_entity_poly.entity_id
_entity_poly.type
_entity_poly.pdbx_seq_one_letter_code
_entity_poly.pdbx_strand_id
1 'polypeptide(L)' 'MANIDPFLKIYHKCDDKEGKKGYRRITLRYPREYVTIGRVPRRNYNVGNLNLVLQYPNEARIDELKGI' A
#
# COMPACT_ATOMS: atom_id res chain seq x y z
N MET A 1 5.23 22.54 6.67
CA MET A 1 5.36 21.09 6.37
C MET A 1 3.95 20.53 6.21
N ALA A 2 3.69 19.67 5.24
CA ALA A 2 2.32 19.15 5.04
C ALA A 2 1.92 18.27 6.24
N ASN A 3 0.71 18.47 6.77
CA ASN A 3 0.19 17.72 7.93
C ASN A 3 -0.51 16.41 7.54
N ILE A 4 -0.17 15.86 6.38
CA ILE A 4 -0.71 14.59 5.91
C ILE A 4 0.42 13.55 5.90
N ASP A 5 0.09 12.33 6.29
CA ASP A 5 0.97 11.16 6.19
C ASP A 5 0.30 10.15 5.23
N PRO A 6 0.66 10.16 3.94
CA PRO A 6 0.05 9.26 2.96
C PRO A 6 0.57 7.83 3.11
N PHE A 7 -0.33 6.88 2.87
CA PHE A 7 -0.04 5.44 2.84
C PHE A 7 -0.57 4.83 1.55
N LEU A 8 0.23 3.98 0.90
CA LEU A 8 -0.20 3.11 -0.19
C LEU A 8 -0.57 1.74 0.41
N LYS A 9 -1.85 1.37 0.34
CA LYS A 9 -2.34 0.06 0.76
C LYS A 9 -2.63 -0.79 -0.48
N ILE A 10 -1.94 -1.93 -0.59
CA ILE A 10 -2.13 -2.88 -1.68
C ILE A 10 -2.86 -4.09 -1.12
N TYR A 11 -4.03 -4.39 -1.67
CA TYR A 11 -4.83 -5.57 -1.33
C TYR A 11 -4.76 -6.56 -2.48
N HIS A 12 -4.34 -7.81 -2.24
CA HIS A 12 -4.12 -8.79 -3.29
C HIS A 12 -4.42 -10.22 -2.83
N LYS A 13 -4.52 -11.12 -3.83
CA LYS A 13 -4.66 -12.57 -3.68
C LYS A 13 -3.64 -13.34 -4.57
N CYS A 14 -2.55 -12.70 -4.96
CA CYS A 14 -1.52 -13.32 -5.79
C CYS A 14 -0.95 -14.57 -5.11
N ASP A 15 -0.96 -15.69 -5.83
CA ASP A 15 -0.55 -17.02 -5.33
C ASP A 15 -1.17 -17.41 -3.98
N ASP A 16 -2.38 -16.91 -3.71
CA ASP A 16 -3.11 -17.25 -2.50
C ASP A 16 -3.79 -18.60 -2.68
N LYS A 17 -3.71 -19.46 -1.65
CA LYS A 17 -4.30 -20.80 -1.72
C LYS A 17 -5.80 -20.71 -1.98
N GLU A 18 -6.27 -21.54 -2.90
CA GLU A 18 -7.69 -21.62 -3.24
C GLU A 18 -8.54 -21.84 -1.97
N GLY A 19 -9.66 -21.13 -1.89
CA GLY A 19 -10.58 -21.19 -0.75
C GLY A 19 -10.24 -20.28 0.45
N LYS A 20 -9.09 -19.59 0.47
CA LYS A 20 -8.83 -18.61 1.55
C LYS A 20 -9.68 -17.35 1.39
N LYS A 21 -10.49 -17.04 2.41
CA LYS A 21 -11.28 -15.81 2.51
C LYS A 21 -10.39 -14.60 2.80
N GLY A 22 -10.82 -13.41 2.38
CA GLY A 22 -10.08 -12.15 2.59
C GLY A 22 -8.96 -11.88 1.59
N TYR A 23 -8.20 -10.81 1.85
CA TYR A 23 -7.10 -10.30 1.04
C TYR A 23 -5.84 -10.17 1.88
N ARG A 24 -4.69 -10.42 1.27
CA ARG A 24 -3.40 -10.01 1.81
C ARG A 24 -3.24 -8.50 1.62
N ARG A 25 -2.75 -7.79 2.65
CA ARG A 25 -2.60 -6.33 2.66
C ARG A 25 -1.17 -5.93 2.99
N ILE A 26 -0.53 -5.25 2.05
CA ILE A 26 0.75 -4.58 2.24
C ILE A 26 0.47 -3.08 2.44
N THR A 27 1.14 -2.45 3.40
CA THR A 27 1.03 -1.01 3.64
C THR A 27 2.40 -0.37 3.53
N LEU A 28 2.56 0.54 2.58
CA LEU A 28 3.77 1.31 2.38
C LEU A 28 3.53 2.75 2.81
N ARG A 29 4.41 3.28 3.68
CA ARG A 29 4.39 4.69 4.05
C ARG A 29 5.13 5.50 3.00
N TYR A 30 4.52 6.59 2.53
CA TYR A 30 5.23 7.52 1.65
C TYR A 30 6.33 8.24 2.44
N PRO A 31 7.56 8.33 1.90
CA PRO A 31 8.60 9.14 2.52
C PRO A 31 8.19 10.61 2.54
N ARG A 32 8.40 11.29 3.67
CA ARG A 32 7.90 12.66 3.90
C ARG A 32 8.49 13.68 2.94
N GLU A 33 9.67 13.42 2.38
CA GLU A 33 10.31 14.30 1.39
C GLU A 33 9.54 14.40 0.06
N TYR A 34 8.64 13.45 -0.23
CA TYR A 34 7.77 13.50 -1.41
C TYR A 34 6.42 14.20 -1.12
N VAL A 35 6.16 14.61 0.12
CA VAL A 35 4.90 15.24 0.53
C VAL A 35 5.07 16.76 0.56
N THR A 36 4.36 17.46 -0.34
CA THR A 36 4.49 18.91 -0.51
C THR A 36 3.17 19.64 -0.30
N ILE A 37 3.22 20.85 0.29
CA ILE A 37 2.06 21.72 0.40
C ILE A 37 1.82 22.42 -0.95
N GLY A 38 0.59 22.34 -1.45
CA GLY A 38 0.17 23.03 -2.66
C GLY A 38 -0.69 22.13 -3.56
N ARG A 39 -1.19 22.71 -4.66
CA ARG A 39 -2.04 21.98 -5.63
C ARG A 39 -1.25 21.06 -6.56
N VAL A 40 0.06 21.27 -6.69
CA VAL A 40 0.93 20.57 -7.64
C VAL A 40 2.06 19.87 -6.88
N PRO A 41 2.30 18.55 -7.11
CA PRO A 41 3.41 17.84 -6.49
C PRO A 41 4.74 18.33 -7.05
N ARG A 42 5.77 18.47 -6.19
CA ARG A 42 7.11 18.87 -6.65
C ARG A 42 7.92 17.72 -7.24
N ARG A 43 7.64 16.48 -6.82
CA ARG A 43 8.33 15.26 -7.24
C ARG A 43 7.36 14.08 -7.15
N ASN A 44 7.56 13.10 -8.03
CA ASN A 44 6.81 11.85 -8.01
C ASN A 44 7.57 10.81 -7.20
N TYR A 45 6.87 10.06 -6.36
CA TYR A 45 7.41 8.88 -5.69
C TYR A 45 7.16 7.65 -6.56
N ASN A 46 8.22 7.04 -7.10
CA ASN A 46 8.14 5.82 -7.89
C ASN A 46 8.43 4.61 -6.99
N VAL A 47 7.41 3.77 -6.77
CA VAL A 47 7.52 2.55 -5.95
C VAL A 47 8.23 1.40 -6.67
N GLY A 48 8.44 1.52 -7.99
CA GLY A 48 9.03 0.49 -8.82
C GLY A 48 8.10 -0.70 -9.05
N ASN A 49 8.68 -1.87 -9.33
CA ASN A 49 7.96 -3.11 -9.54
C ASN A 49 7.99 -3.97 -8.27
N LEU A 50 6.81 -4.32 -7.75
CA LEU A 50 6.67 -5.15 -6.56
C LEU A 50 6.17 -6.55 -6.95
N ASN A 51 6.88 -7.59 -6.54
CA ASN A 51 6.39 -8.95 -6.65
C ASN A 51 5.46 -9.25 -5.47
N LEU A 52 4.18 -9.46 -5.72
CA LEU A 52 3.14 -9.67 -4.70
C LEU A 52 2.94 -11.14 -4.31
N VAL A 53 3.72 -12.08 -4.86
CA VAL A 53 3.68 -13.49 -4.45
C VAL A 53 4.36 -13.69 -3.09
N LEU A 54 5.49 -12.99 -2.89
CA LEU A 54 6.30 -13.05 -1.66
C LEU A 54 5.55 -12.47 -0.45
N GLN A 55 5.94 -12.87 0.76
CA GLN A 55 5.43 -12.31 2.01
C GLN A 55 6.26 -11.11 2.46
N TYR A 56 5.65 -9.92 2.57
CA TYR A 56 6.33 -8.69 2.99
C TYR A 56 6.26 -8.51 4.51
N PRO A 57 7.22 -7.77 5.11
CA PRO A 57 7.15 -7.41 6.53
C PRO A 57 5.85 -6.67 6.86
N ASN A 58 5.22 -7.01 7.99
CA ASN A 58 3.96 -6.42 8.47
C ASN A 58 2.77 -6.58 7.50
N GLU A 59 2.84 -7.56 6.59
CA GLU A 59 1.70 -7.93 5.77
C GLU A 59 0.60 -8.55 6.62
N ALA A 60 -0.62 -8.05 6.47
CA ALA A 60 -1.78 -8.50 7.22
C ALA A 60 -2.77 -9.22 6.31
N ARG A 61 -3.61 -10.10 6.87
CA ARG A 61 -4.77 -10.63 6.16
C ARG A 61 -6.03 -9.91 6.64
N ILE A 62 -6.87 -9.50 5.70
CA ILE A 62 -8.09 -8.74 5.95
C ILE A 62 -9.27 -9.49 5.34
N ASP A 63 -10.23 -9.92 6.16
CA ASP A 63 -11.34 -10.79 5.71
C ASP A 63 -12.31 -10.07 4.76
N GLU A 64 -12.50 -8.76 4.95
CA GLU A 64 -13.40 -7.92 4.14
C GLU A 64 -12.78 -6.55 3.86
N LEU A 65 -12.92 -6.06 2.63
CA LEU A 65 -12.60 -4.68 2.28
C LEU A 65 -13.76 -3.78 2.74
N LYS A 66 -13.88 -3.54 4.05
CA LYS A 66 -14.88 -2.61 4.56
C LYS A 66 -14.48 -1.17 4.22
N GLY A 67 -15.28 -0.51 3.38
CA GLY A 67 -15.19 0.94 3.14
C GLY A 67 -14.10 1.40 2.18
N ILE A 68 -13.86 0.63 1.11
CA ILE A 68 -13.48 1.22 -0.18
C ILE A 68 -14.77 1.41 -0.97
#